data_AF-A0A2Z3HHG3-F1
#
_entry.id   AF-A0A2Z3HHG3-F1
#
_cell.length_a   1.000
_cell.length_b   1.000
_cell.length_c   1.000
_cell.angle_alpha   90.00
_cell.angle_beta   90.00
_cell.angle_gamma   90.00
#
_symmetry.space_group_name_H-M   'P 1'
#
loop_
_entity.id
_entity.type
_entity.pdbx_description
1 polymer ?
#
loop_
_entity_poly.entity_id
_entity_poly.type
_entity_poly.pdbx_seq_one_letter_code
_entity_poly.pdbx_strand_id
1 'polypeptide(L)'
;MFRRCLAAYLVFVSAHALLGCGGPKADPNETSPQALYDQHCAKCHARAGQPGGPGIGGSRGPDISKTGREHDAKWLADYIRNPKSVRPDARLMPAFEGTLTEAQIQALAEHLAAQK
;
A
#
# COMPACT_ATOMS: atom_id res chain seq x y z
N MET A 1 -3.00 38.90 39.13
CA MET A 1 -2.05 38.69 38.02
C MET A 1 -2.70 39.19 36.73
N PHE A 2 -2.34 40.42 36.33
CA PHE A 2 -2.98 41.18 35.26
C PHE A 2 -2.34 40.91 33.90
N ARG A 3 -3.19 40.74 32.89
CA ARG A 3 -2.93 40.83 31.44
C ARG A 3 -2.17 42.12 31.05
N ARG A 4 -1.15 42.00 30.19
CA ARG A 4 -0.64 43.02 29.22
C ARG A 4 -0.10 42.21 28.02
N CYS A 5 -0.73 42.19 26.85
CA CYS A 5 -0.80 43.20 25.78
C CYS A 5 0.54 43.48 25.05
N LEU A 6 0.43 43.38 23.72
CA LEU A 6 1.19 44.08 22.67
C LEU A 6 2.47 43.44 22.11
N ALA A 7 2.33 42.83 20.93
CA ALA A 7 3.20 43.09 19.80
C ALA A 7 2.42 42.81 18.51
N ALA A 8 1.90 43.89 17.93
CA ALA A 8 1.45 43.92 16.55
C ALA A 8 2.68 43.74 15.65
N TYR A 9 2.61 42.84 14.68
CA TYR A 9 3.34 43.05 13.43
C TYR A 9 2.50 42.61 12.24
N LEU A 10 2.36 43.57 11.34
CA LEU A 10 1.62 43.57 10.10
C LEU A 10 2.33 42.73 9.04
N VAL A 11 1.51 42.05 8.23
CA VAL A 11 1.65 41.81 6.79
C VAL A 11 2.93 41.09 6.33
N PHE A 12 2.78 39.83 5.90
CA PHE A 12 3.04 39.44 4.51
C PHE A 12 2.24 38.17 4.21
N VAL A 13 1.09 38.36 3.56
CA VAL A 13 0.41 37.29 2.83
C VAL A 13 1.34 36.93 1.68
N SER A 14 2.19 35.93 1.89
CA SER A 14 2.98 35.32 0.81
C SER A 14 2.08 34.37 0.05
N ALA A 15 1.43 34.92 -0.96
CA ALA A 15 0.87 34.17 -2.07
C ALA A 15 1.97 33.29 -2.71
N HIS A 16 2.02 32.01 -2.31
CA HIS A 16 2.59 30.94 -3.11
C HIS A 16 1.43 30.14 -3.72
N ALA A 17 0.74 30.77 -4.66
CA ALA A 17 0.13 30.02 -5.73
C ALA A 17 1.23 29.75 -6.76
N LEU A 18 1.36 28.49 -7.17
CA LEU A 18 2.12 27.89 -8.30
C LEU A 18 3.05 26.75 -7.83
N LEU A 19 2.49 25.57 -7.64
CA LEU A 19 2.76 24.38 -8.46
C LEU A 19 1.98 23.21 -7.84
N GLY A 20 1.00 22.70 -8.58
CA GLY A 20 0.23 21.55 -8.15
C GLY A 20 1.13 20.33 -7.96
N CYS A 21 1.37 19.94 -6.72
CA CYS A 21 1.34 18.52 -6.42
C CYS A 21 -0.14 18.16 -6.34
N GLY A 22 -0.69 17.64 -7.44
CA GLY A 22 -1.87 16.79 -7.32
C GLY A 22 -1.48 15.62 -6.41
N GLY A 23 -1.70 15.79 -5.10
CA GLY A 23 -1.65 14.68 -4.16
C GLY A 23 -2.65 13.63 -4.64
N PRO A 24 -2.31 12.33 -4.57
CA PRO A 24 -3.14 11.29 -5.15
C PRO A 24 -4.55 11.38 -4.58
N LYS A 25 -5.53 11.41 -5.47
CA LYS A 25 -6.95 11.35 -5.12
C LYS A 25 -7.22 10.02 -4.41
N ALA A 26 -7.17 10.02 -3.09
CA ALA A 26 -7.97 9.15 -2.24
C ALA A 26 -9.46 9.45 -2.59
N ASP A 27 -10.40 8.55 -2.91
CA ASP A 27 -10.60 7.10 -2.69
C ASP A 27 -11.70 6.55 -3.61
N PRO A 28 -12.00 5.24 -3.54
CA PRO A 28 -13.43 4.88 -3.52
C PRO A 28 -14.00 4.50 -2.14
N ASN A 29 -13.21 3.98 -1.19
CA ASN A 29 -13.39 4.21 0.26
C ASN A 29 -12.27 3.55 1.09
N GLU A 30 -11.12 4.22 1.10
CA GLU A 30 -10.23 4.39 2.26
C GLU A 30 -9.88 3.12 3.05
N THR A 31 -8.99 2.31 2.50
CA THR A 31 -8.14 1.42 3.31
C THR A 31 -6.73 1.54 2.73
N SER A 32 -5.77 1.94 3.57
CA SER A 32 -4.38 2.14 3.12
C SER A 32 -3.81 0.85 2.52
N PRO A 33 -2.84 0.91 1.59
CA PRO A 33 -2.20 -0.29 1.04
C PRO A 33 -1.65 -1.22 2.13
N GLN A 34 -1.14 -0.64 3.23
CA GLN A 34 -0.71 -1.40 4.40
C GLN A 34 -1.88 -2.12 5.07
N ALA A 35 -3.01 -1.44 5.30
CA ALA A 35 -4.17 -2.06 5.92
C ALA A 35 -4.78 -3.16 5.01
N LEU A 36 -4.79 -2.95 3.69
CA LEU A 36 -5.19 -3.97 2.72
C LEU A 36 -4.27 -5.19 2.80
N TYR A 37 -2.95 -4.96 2.90
CA TYR A 37 -1.97 -6.04 3.09
C TYR A 37 -2.26 -6.83 4.37
N ASP A 38 -2.50 -6.14 5.49
CA ASP A 38 -2.75 -6.78 6.77
C ASP A 38 -4.06 -7.60 6.76
N GLN A 39 -5.10 -7.09 6.09
CA GLN A 39 -6.40 -7.75 5.98
C GLN A 39 -6.40 -8.98 5.07
N HIS A 40 -5.65 -8.92 3.95
CA HIS A 40 -5.75 -9.90 2.86
C HIS A 40 -4.49 -10.74 2.66
N CYS A 41 -3.31 -10.16 2.84
CA CYS A 41 -2.03 -10.78 2.46
C CYS A 41 -1.29 -11.39 3.66
N ALA A 42 -1.26 -10.70 4.80
CA ALA A 42 -0.53 -11.10 6.00
C ALA A 42 -0.98 -12.45 6.60
N LYS A 43 -2.20 -12.91 6.26
CA LYS A 43 -2.72 -14.25 6.62
C LYS A 43 -1.92 -15.40 6.02
N CYS A 44 -1.15 -15.14 4.97
CA CYS A 44 -0.34 -16.13 4.27
C CYS A 44 1.11 -15.67 4.04
N HIS A 45 1.36 -14.38 3.85
CA HIS A 45 2.66 -13.84 3.48
C HIS A 45 3.35 -13.14 4.66
N ALA A 46 4.62 -13.48 4.87
CA ALA A 46 5.47 -12.84 5.86
C ALA A 46 5.86 -11.42 5.48
N ARG A 47 6.10 -10.58 6.49
CA ARG A 47 6.64 -9.21 6.37
C ARG A 47 7.99 -9.17 7.04
N ALA A 48 9.09 -9.09 6.32
CA ALA A 48 10.40 -8.65 6.83
C ALA A 48 10.72 -9.13 8.27
N GLY A 49 10.72 -10.45 8.47
CA GLY A 49 10.98 -11.06 9.80
C GLY A 49 9.76 -11.26 10.71
N GLN A 50 8.55 -10.90 10.28
CA GLN A 50 7.28 -11.18 10.94
C GLN A 50 6.58 -12.34 10.22
N PRO A 51 6.13 -13.37 10.94
CA PRO A 51 5.51 -14.53 10.32
C PRO A 51 4.21 -14.14 9.60
N GLY A 52 4.04 -14.65 8.38
CA GLY A 52 2.75 -14.65 7.70
C GLY A 52 1.91 -15.81 8.21
N GLY A 53 0.63 -15.59 8.48
CA GLY A 53 -0.28 -16.64 8.93
C GLY A 53 -0.20 -17.04 10.41
N PRO A 54 -1.00 -18.04 10.83
CA PRO A 54 -1.18 -18.35 12.24
C PRO A 54 0.02 -19.14 12.79
N GLY A 55 0.87 -18.47 13.56
CA GLY A 55 1.77 -19.12 14.53
C GLY A 55 3.20 -19.40 14.07
N ILE A 56 3.97 -19.95 15.02
CA ILE A 56 5.39 -20.31 14.87
C ILE A 56 5.49 -21.49 13.90
N GLY A 57 6.15 -21.29 12.75
CA GLY A 57 6.63 -22.39 11.91
C GLY A 57 6.08 -22.52 10.49
N GLY A 58 5.44 -21.51 9.90
CA GLY A 58 5.22 -21.55 8.44
C GLY A 58 4.34 -20.45 7.87
N SER A 59 4.95 -19.56 7.09
CA SER A 59 4.23 -18.71 6.16
C SER A 59 3.59 -19.58 5.08
N ARG A 60 2.27 -19.50 4.90
CA ARG A 60 1.54 -20.28 3.86
C ARG A 60 1.92 -19.89 2.44
N GLY A 61 2.41 -18.66 2.27
CA GLY A 61 3.06 -18.15 1.07
C GLY A 61 4.50 -17.73 1.36
N PRO A 62 5.32 -17.48 0.33
CA PRO A 62 6.68 -16.98 0.49
C PRO A 62 6.72 -15.60 1.16
N ASP A 63 7.88 -15.22 1.69
CA ASP A 63 8.17 -13.84 2.11
C ASP A 63 8.20 -12.95 0.87
N ILE A 64 7.36 -11.90 0.87
CA ILE A 64 7.24 -10.94 -0.24
C ILE A 64 7.76 -9.55 0.12
N SER A 65 8.43 -9.40 1.27
CA SER A 65 8.98 -8.12 1.74
C SER A 65 10.07 -7.52 0.86
N LYS A 66 10.53 -8.26 -0.16
CA LYS A 66 11.51 -7.81 -1.15
C LYS A 66 11.05 -8.09 -2.59
N THR A 67 9.76 -8.32 -2.80
CA THR A 67 9.21 -8.67 -4.11
C THR A 67 9.44 -7.55 -5.15
N GLY A 68 9.52 -6.29 -4.71
CA GLY A 68 9.86 -5.14 -5.56
C GLY A 68 11.28 -5.14 -6.13
N ARG A 69 12.15 -6.07 -5.70
CA ARG A 69 13.45 -6.30 -6.36
C ARG A 69 13.33 -7.13 -7.64
N GLU A 70 12.30 -7.97 -7.73
CA GLU A 70 12.13 -8.97 -8.79
C GLU A 70 10.99 -8.61 -9.73
N HIS A 71 9.99 -7.87 -9.24
CA HIS A 71 8.76 -7.57 -9.96
C HIS A 71 8.38 -6.10 -9.85
N ASP A 72 7.90 -5.52 -10.95
CA ASP A 72 7.36 -4.17 -10.99
C ASP A 72 5.87 -4.14 -10.58
N ALA A 73 5.33 -2.93 -10.40
CA ALA A 73 3.94 -2.74 -10.00
C ALA A 73 2.94 -3.33 -11.00
N LYS A 74 3.27 -3.35 -12.30
CA LYS A 74 2.38 -3.91 -13.32
C LYS A 74 2.27 -5.43 -13.16
N TRP A 75 3.40 -6.12 -13.04
CA TRP A 75 3.46 -7.55 -12.82
C TRP A 75 2.72 -7.94 -11.54
N LEU A 76 2.95 -7.17 -10.46
CA LEU A 76 2.30 -7.40 -9.17
C LEU A 76 0.78 -7.19 -9.25
N ALA A 77 0.31 -6.16 -9.94
CA ALA A 77 -1.13 -5.93 -10.13
C ALA A 77 -1.78 -7.08 -10.92
N ASP A 78 -1.13 -7.55 -11.98
CA ASP A 78 -1.64 -8.68 -12.78
C ASP A 78 -1.67 -9.98 -11.96
N TYR A 79 -0.63 -10.22 -11.17
CA TYR A 79 -0.55 -11.38 -10.28
C TYR A 79 -1.60 -11.32 -9.17
N ILE A 80 -1.81 -10.16 -8.53
CA ILE A 80 -2.84 -9.98 -7.50
C ILE A 80 -4.24 -10.17 -8.09
N ARG A 81 -4.49 -9.60 -9.27
CA ARG A 81 -5.79 -9.71 -9.96
C ARG A 81 -6.12 -11.16 -10.27
N ASN A 82 -5.21 -11.86 -10.94
CA ASN A 82 -5.38 -13.25 -11.32
C ASN A 82 -4.02 -13.98 -11.39
N PRO A 83 -3.61 -14.68 -10.32
CA PRO A 83 -2.30 -15.34 -10.28
C PRO A 83 -2.07 -16.34 -11.42
N LYS A 84 -3.13 -17.03 -11.85
CA LYS A 84 -3.05 -18.06 -12.91
C LYS A 84 -2.82 -17.49 -14.32
N SER A 85 -3.13 -16.22 -14.55
CA SER A 85 -2.86 -15.57 -15.84
C SER A 85 -1.37 -15.29 -16.04
N VAL A 86 -0.64 -15.06 -14.95
CA VAL A 86 0.80 -14.78 -14.94
C VAL A 86 1.60 -16.06 -14.68
N ARG A 87 1.13 -16.92 -13.79
CA ARG A 87 1.76 -18.18 -13.40
C ARG A 87 0.73 -19.31 -13.39
N PRO A 88 0.66 -20.14 -14.44
CA PRO A 88 -0.30 -21.25 -14.51
C PRO A 88 -0.17 -22.27 -13.37
N ASP A 89 1.01 -22.35 -12.75
CA ASP A 89 1.33 -23.20 -11.60
C ASP A 89 0.93 -22.59 -10.23
N ALA A 90 0.36 -21.38 -10.20
CA ALA A 90 -0.15 -20.75 -8.98
C ALA A 90 -1.36 -21.51 -8.41
N ARG A 91 -1.14 -22.24 -7.31
CA ARG A 91 -2.16 -23.12 -6.68
C ARG A 91 -2.86 -22.51 -5.47
N LEU A 92 -2.14 -21.73 -4.65
CA LEU A 92 -2.61 -21.31 -3.32
C LEU A 92 -3.00 -19.83 -3.21
N MET A 93 -2.45 -18.96 -4.07
CA MET A 93 -2.83 -17.55 -4.05
C MET A 93 -4.21 -17.39 -4.72
N PRO A 94 -5.19 -16.78 -4.04
CA PRO A 94 -6.49 -16.52 -4.64
C PRO A 94 -6.41 -15.36 -5.65
N ALA A 95 -7.34 -15.32 -6.60
CA ALA A 95 -7.59 -14.14 -7.41
C ALA A 95 -8.32 -13.08 -6.55
N PHE A 96 -7.89 -11.83 -6.63
CA PHE A 96 -8.52 -10.73 -5.90
C PHE A 96 -9.46 -9.87 -6.76
N GLU A 97 -9.57 -10.15 -8.06
CA GLU A 97 -10.63 -9.62 -8.91
C GLU A 97 -12.01 -9.87 -8.25
N GLY A 98 -12.80 -8.81 -8.12
CA GLY A 98 -14.12 -8.86 -7.46
C GLY A 98 -14.08 -8.83 -5.92
N THR A 99 -12.92 -9.04 -5.29
CA THR A 99 -12.71 -8.84 -3.84
C THR A 99 -12.15 -7.46 -3.54
N LEU A 100 -11.18 -7.02 -4.35
CA LEU A 100 -10.59 -5.70 -4.30
C LEU A 100 -10.98 -4.92 -5.55
N THR A 101 -11.18 -3.61 -5.40
CA THR A 101 -11.32 -2.70 -6.54
C THR A 101 -10.00 -2.60 -7.30
N GLU A 102 -10.06 -2.26 -8.59
CA GLU A 102 -8.84 -2.04 -9.39
C GLU A 102 -7.90 -1.00 -8.78
N ALA A 103 -8.46 0.06 -8.17
CA ALA A 103 -7.67 1.05 -7.45
C ALA A 103 -6.93 0.46 -6.24
N GLN A 104 -7.57 -0.43 -5.47
CA GLN A 104 -6.95 -1.12 -4.34
C GLN A 104 -5.87 -2.12 -4.79
N ILE A 105 -6.12 -2.86 -5.88
CA ILE A 105 -5.13 -3.77 -6.49
C ILE A 105 -3.89 -2.98 -6.91
N GLN A 106 -4.09 -1.86 -7.62
CA GLN A 106 -3.00 -1.00 -8.08
C GLN A 106 -2.22 -0.41 -6.90
N ALA A 107 -2.91 0.09 -5.87
CA ALA A 107 -2.27 0.68 -4.70
C ALA A 107 -1.46 -0.36 -3.90
N LEU A 108 -1.96 -1.60 -3.78
CA LEU A 108 -1.18 -2.72 -3.22
C LEU A 108 0.05 -3.05 -4.05
N ALA A 109 -0.11 -3.13 -5.36
CA ALA A 109 0.99 -3.47 -6.26
C ALA A 109 2.12 -2.44 -6.22
N GLU A 110 1.78 -1.15 -6.22
CA GLU A 110 2.74 -0.06 -6.05
C GLU A 110 3.42 -0.10 -4.68
N HIS A 111 2.66 -0.35 -3.62
CA HIS A 111 3.20 -0.49 -2.27
C HIS A 111 4.21 -1.64 -2.19
N LEU A 112 3.91 -2.80 -2.78
CA LEU A 112 4.80 -3.96 -2.82
C LEU A 112 6.01 -3.76 -3.73
N ALA A 113 5.85 -3.09 -4.88
CA ALA A 113 6.93 -2.77 -5.79
C ALA A 113 7.97 -1.81 -5.17
N ALA A 114 7.53 -0.98 -4.22
CA ALA A 114 8.42 -0.10 -3.46
C ALA A 114 9.29 -0.85 -2.43
N GLN A 115 8.97 -2.11 -2.10
CA GLN A 115 9.71 -2.91 -1.14
C GLN A 115 10.93 -3.58 -1.81
N LYS A 116 12.12 -3.04 -1.54
CA LYS A 116 13.40 -3.47 -2.14
C LYS A 116 14.39 -3.97 -1.09
#